data_AF-A0A849V269-F1
#
_entry.id   AF-A0A849V269-F1
#
_cell.length_a   1.000
_cell.length_b   1.000
_cell.length_c   1.000
_cell.angle_alpha   90.00
_cell.angle_beta   90.00
_cell.angle_gamma   90.00
#
_symmetry.space_group_name_H-M   'P 1'
#
loop_
_entity.id
_entity.type
_entity.pdbx_description
1 polymer ?
#
loop_
_entity_poly.entity_id
_entity_poly.type
_entity_poly.pdbx_seq_one_letter_code
_entity_poly.pdbx_strand_id
1 'polypeptide(L)'
;MVNLSRNELKLKQQRGVVLLVSLIMLLLLTIIGLTGVQTSGLEEKMAGNMRDRNLAFQAAEAALRDAEKDIGGKIKLGSTPTKHANCQYYGTARGCEFSDLGEADCGAASGNDVTDDGVCDYKSGVSPGDNESQMKAAPSVSYGTFTGDLPSDIATNLSAPPRYIIEKFSSKSKECRSSGISSSYCYRITARSQGANPNTVVKLQEFYK
;
A
#
# COMPACT_ATOMS: atom_id res chain seq x y z
N MET A 1 -95.52 11.54 10.69
CA MET A 1 -94.45 12.53 10.44
C MET A 1 -93.37 12.35 11.49
N VAL A 2 -92.23 11.75 11.13
CA VAL A 2 -91.07 11.63 12.03
C VAL A 2 -89.99 12.55 11.46
N ASN A 3 -89.62 13.56 12.25
CA ASN A 3 -88.63 14.58 11.90
C ASN A 3 -87.22 13.97 11.88
N LEU A 4 -86.52 14.09 10.75
CA LEU A 4 -85.10 13.79 10.62
C LEU A 4 -84.28 14.89 11.30
N SER A 5 -83.69 14.58 12.44
CA SER A 5 -82.70 15.44 13.12
C SER A 5 -81.42 15.50 12.26
N ARG A 6 -81.18 16.65 11.61
CA ARG A 6 -79.90 16.94 10.96
C ARG A 6 -78.84 17.19 12.03
N ASN A 7 -77.92 16.24 12.20
CA ASN A 7 -76.67 16.46 12.91
C ASN A 7 -75.75 17.32 12.02
N GLU A 8 -75.80 18.63 12.23
CA GLU A 8 -74.84 19.60 11.70
C GLU A 8 -73.45 19.29 12.30
N LEU A 9 -72.62 18.54 11.59
CA LEU A 9 -71.19 18.42 11.90
C LEU A 9 -70.56 19.81 11.78
N LYS A 10 -70.48 20.52 12.92
CA LYS A 10 -69.77 21.80 13.03
C LYS A 10 -68.31 21.63 12.56
N LEU A 11 -68.03 21.98 11.32
CA LEU A 11 -66.69 22.18 10.82
C LEU A 11 -66.11 23.41 11.54
N LYS A 12 -65.38 23.16 12.63
CA LYS A 12 -64.58 24.17 13.33
C LYS A 12 -63.64 24.82 12.32
N GLN A 13 -63.87 26.08 11.98
CA GLN A 13 -62.96 26.87 11.14
C GLN A 13 -61.68 27.17 11.94
N GLN A 14 -60.67 26.30 11.83
CA GLN A 14 -59.33 26.56 12.33
C GLN A 14 -58.55 27.38 11.30
N ARG A 15 -58.61 28.72 11.40
CA ARG A 15 -58.01 29.64 10.41
C ARG A 15 -56.58 30.13 10.71
N GLY A 16 -55.88 29.57 11.71
CA GLY A 16 -54.51 30.00 12.05
C GLY A 16 -53.48 28.88 12.23
N VAL A 17 -53.91 27.67 12.58
CA VAL A 17 -52.99 26.59 13.02
C VAL A 17 -52.37 25.82 11.83
N VAL A 18 -53.00 25.85 10.66
CA VAL A 18 -52.55 25.11 9.46
C VAL A 18 -51.16 25.56 8.99
N LEU A 19 -50.88 26.87 9.02
CA LEU A 19 -49.56 27.41 8.63
C LEU A 19 -48.46 26.93 9.57
N LEU A 20 -48.76 26.82 10.87
CA LEU A 20 -47.80 26.38 11.88
C LEU A 20 -47.51 24.88 11.76
N VAL A 21 -48.55 24.06 11.56
CA VAL A 21 -48.39 22.61 11.37
C VAL A 21 -47.65 22.29 10.06
N SER A 22 -47.95 23.00 8.97
CA SER A 22 -47.24 22.82 7.69
C SER A 22 -45.77 23.23 7.78
N LEU A 23 -45.44 24.31 8.49
CA LEU A 23 -44.05 24.71 8.72
C LEU A 23 -43.28 23.66 9.54
N ILE A 24 -43.89 23.11 10.60
CA ILE A 24 -43.27 22.05 11.40
C ILE A 24 -43.06 20.79 10.56
N MET A 25 -44.06 20.37 9.77
CA MET A 25 -43.92 19.20 8.91
C MET A 25 -42.83 19.39 7.85
N LEU A 26 -42.76 20.58 7.23
CA LEU A 26 -41.71 20.90 6.27
C LEU A 26 -40.33 20.87 6.95
N LEU A 27 -40.20 21.45 8.14
CA LEU A 27 -38.96 21.42 8.91
C LEU A 27 -38.51 19.98 9.21
N LEU A 28 -39.43 19.12 9.66
CA LEU A 28 -39.11 17.72 9.95
C LEU A 28 -38.63 16.96 8.70
N LEU A 29 -39.30 17.15 7.56
CA LEU A 29 -38.87 16.55 6.29
C LEU A 29 -37.48 17.05 5.86
N THR A 30 -37.18 18.33 6.05
CA THR A 30 -35.85 18.87 5.72
C THR A 30 -34.74 18.30 6.59
N ILE A 31 -34.97 18.11 7.89
CA ILE A 31 -33.98 17.53 8.80
C ILE A 31 -33.68 16.07 8.41
N ILE A 32 -34.71 15.28 8.11
CA ILE A 32 -34.55 13.88 7.67
C ILE A 32 -33.83 13.83 6.30
N GLY A 33 -34.15 14.74 5.39
CA GLY A 33 -33.45 14.86 4.11
C GLY A 33 -31.97 15.16 4.28
N LEU A 34 -31.62 16.09 5.18
CA LEU A 34 -30.25 16.52 5.39
C LEU A 34 -29.39 15.43 6.05
N THR A 35 -29.93 14.69 7.02
CA THR A 35 -29.20 13.58 7.68
C THR A 35 -28.88 12.44 6.70
N GLY A 36 -29.79 12.15 5.76
CA GLY A 36 -29.55 11.20 4.67
C GLY A 36 -28.35 11.59 3.80
N VAL A 37 -28.30 12.85 3.34
CA VAL A 37 -27.19 13.37 2.51
C VAL A 37 -25.85 13.33 3.25
N GLN A 38 -25.82 13.70 4.54
CA GLN A 38 -24.60 13.66 5.35
C GLN A 38 -24.05 12.23 5.50
N THR A 39 -24.94 11.24 5.65
CA THR A 39 -24.55 9.83 5.82
C THR A 39 -23.93 9.28 4.54
N SER A 40 -24.56 9.52 3.38
CA SER A 40 -24.01 9.12 2.08
C SER A 40 -22.65 9.76 1.79
N GLY A 41 -22.43 11.02 2.19
CA GLY A 41 -21.14 11.68 2.04
C GLY A 41 -20.01 11.07 2.89
N LEU A 42 -20.33 10.50 4.06
CA LEU A 42 -19.35 9.78 4.87
C LEU A 42 -19.03 8.40 4.28
N GLU A 43 -20.03 7.68 3.79
CA GLU A 43 -19.86 6.39 3.13
C GLU A 43 -19.00 6.50 1.87
N GLU A 44 -19.19 7.55 1.07
CA GLU A 44 -18.36 7.82 -0.10
C GLU A 44 -16.89 8.04 0.27
N LYS A 45 -16.62 8.83 1.33
CA LYS A 45 -15.25 9.03 1.82
C LYS A 45 -14.62 7.76 2.38
N MET A 46 -15.39 6.94 3.10
CA MET A 46 -14.93 5.65 3.60
C MET A 46 -14.63 4.68 2.45
N ALA A 47 -15.49 4.62 1.44
CA ALA A 47 -15.29 3.83 0.24
C ALA A 47 -14.06 4.28 -0.56
N GLY A 48 -13.84 5.60 -0.67
CA GLY A 48 -12.64 6.19 -1.27
C GLY A 48 -11.37 5.79 -0.55
N ASN A 49 -11.33 5.95 0.78
CA ASN A 49 -10.17 5.56 1.60
C ASN A 49 -9.90 4.05 1.56
N MET A 50 -10.95 3.22 1.57
CA MET A 50 -10.80 1.77 1.44
C MET A 50 -10.24 1.37 0.08
N ARG A 51 -10.74 1.97 -1.01
CA ARG A 51 -10.23 1.72 -2.36
C ARG A 51 -8.76 2.09 -2.48
N ASP A 52 -8.39 3.25 -1.95
CA ASP A 52 -7.01 3.75 -1.98
C ASP A 52 -6.06 2.86 -1.19
N ARG A 53 -6.48 2.38 -0.02
CA ARG A 53 -5.71 1.42 0.78
C ARG A 53 -5.55 0.07 0.08
N ASN A 54 -6.59 -0.42 -0.57
CA ASN A 54 -6.53 -1.67 -1.34
C ASN A 54 -5.57 -1.55 -2.53
N LEU A 55 -5.56 -0.40 -3.20
CA LEU A 55 -4.64 -0.11 -4.30
C LEU A 55 -3.18 -0.09 -3.80
N ALA A 56 -2.90 0.60 -2.69
CA ALA A 56 -1.59 0.60 -2.06
C ALA A 56 -1.14 -0.82 -1.68
N PHE A 57 -2.05 -1.63 -1.16
CA PHE A 57 -1.78 -3.02 -0.78
C PHE A 57 -1.41 -3.90 -1.98
N GLN A 58 -2.19 -3.86 -3.07
CA GLN A 58 -1.89 -4.60 -4.31
C GLN A 58 -0.52 -4.22 -4.88
N ALA A 59 -0.19 -2.93 -4.85
CA ALA A 59 1.12 -2.44 -5.29
C ALA A 59 2.28 -2.88 -4.39
N ALA A 60 2.06 -2.95 -3.07
CA ALA A 60 3.04 -3.48 -2.13
C ALA A 60 3.27 -4.99 -2.34
N GLU A 61 2.21 -5.76 -2.60
CA GLU A 61 2.33 -7.18 -2.94
C GLU A 61 3.10 -7.39 -4.25
N ALA A 62 2.85 -6.56 -5.26
CA ALA A 62 3.60 -6.62 -6.52
C ALA A 62 5.10 -6.36 -6.30
N ALA A 63 5.45 -5.37 -5.48
CA ALA A 63 6.84 -5.09 -5.12
C ALA A 63 7.49 -6.22 -4.30
N LEU A 64 6.74 -6.85 -3.40
CA LEU A 64 7.23 -8.01 -2.66
C LEU A 64 7.52 -9.19 -3.60
N ARG A 65 6.61 -9.49 -4.54
CA ARG A 65 6.81 -10.52 -5.56
C ARG A 65 7.98 -10.21 -6.51
N ASP A 66 8.23 -8.94 -6.79
CA ASP A 66 9.39 -8.50 -7.57
C ASP A 66 10.70 -8.84 -6.84
N ALA A 67 10.78 -8.47 -5.57
CA ALA A 67 11.91 -8.79 -4.71
C ALA A 67 12.16 -10.31 -4.59
N GLU A 68 11.11 -11.12 -4.50
CA GLU A 68 11.24 -12.59 -4.51
C GLU A 68 11.84 -13.10 -5.83
N LYS A 69 11.46 -12.52 -6.98
CA LYS A 69 12.04 -12.89 -8.29
C LYS A 69 13.52 -12.53 -8.35
N ASP A 70 13.89 -11.38 -7.79
CA ASP A 70 15.27 -10.92 -7.71
C ASP A 70 16.13 -11.87 -6.86
N ILE A 71 15.63 -12.28 -5.68
CA ILE A 71 16.31 -13.27 -4.83
C ILE A 71 16.38 -14.64 -5.51
N GLY A 72 15.29 -15.04 -6.20
CA GLY A 72 15.20 -16.33 -6.88
C GLY A 72 16.02 -16.44 -8.18
N GLY A 73 16.80 -15.43 -8.54
CA GLY A 73 17.67 -15.43 -9.72
C GLY A 73 16.93 -15.48 -11.06
N LYS A 74 15.62 -15.18 -11.08
CA LYS A 74 14.80 -15.14 -12.30
C LYS A 74 14.86 -13.77 -12.96
N ILE A 75 16.07 -13.22 -13.11
CA ILE A 75 16.30 -12.00 -13.87
C ILE A 75 16.23 -12.38 -15.35
N LYS A 76 15.31 -11.77 -16.10
CA LYS A 76 15.18 -11.99 -17.54
C LYS A 76 16.49 -11.54 -18.21
N LEU A 77 17.23 -12.47 -18.79
CA LEU A 77 18.38 -12.19 -19.67
C LEU A 77 17.90 -11.32 -20.85
N GLY A 78 18.03 -10.00 -20.72
CA GLY A 78 17.55 -9.03 -21.70
C GLY A 78 17.20 -7.66 -21.10
N SER A 79 16.89 -7.57 -19.80
CA SER A 79 16.98 -6.31 -19.06
C SER A 79 18.44 -6.14 -18.68
N THR A 80 19.14 -5.20 -19.34
CA THR A 80 20.52 -4.85 -18.99
C THR A 80 20.63 -4.58 -17.49
N PRO A 81 21.34 -5.42 -16.71
CA PRO A 81 21.52 -5.20 -15.28
C PRO A 81 22.66 -4.19 -15.13
N THR A 82 22.44 -2.94 -15.51
CA THR A 82 23.48 -1.88 -15.45
C THR A 82 23.65 -1.29 -14.05
N LYS A 83 23.19 -1.97 -13.00
CA LYS A 83 23.35 -1.51 -11.61
C LYS A 83 23.84 -2.59 -10.64
N HIS A 84 24.43 -3.66 -11.17
CA HIS A 84 25.22 -4.60 -10.38
C HIS A 84 26.65 -4.59 -10.93
N ALA A 85 27.54 -3.87 -10.26
CA ALA A 85 28.93 -3.66 -10.70
C ALA A 85 29.75 -4.97 -10.83
N ASN A 86 29.28 -6.06 -10.23
CA ASN A 86 29.89 -7.40 -10.23
C ASN A 86 29.33 -8.36 -11.29
N CYS A 87 28.09 -8.16 -11.74
CA CYS A 87 27.40 -8.99 -12.73
C CYS A 87 27.83 -8.70 -14.16
N GLN A 88 28.48 -7.56 -14.36
CA GLN A 88 28.99 -7.15 -15.65
C GLN A 88 30.33 -7.80 -16.00
N TYR A 89 30.95 -8.59 -15.10
CA TYR A 89 32.33 -9.07 -15.28
C TYR A 89 32.49 -10.57 -15.59
N TYR A 90 31.43 -11.38 -15.55
CA TYR A 90 31.55 -12.79 -15.89
C TYR A 90 30.52 -13.17 -16.96
N GLY A 91 30.94 -13.10 -18.22
CA GLY A 91 30.30 -13.78 -19.35
C GLY A 91 30.38 -15.31 -19.23
N THR A 92 29.99 -15.86 -18.08
CA THR A 92 29.80 -17.28 -17.85
C THR A 92 28.30 -17.52 -17.71
N ALA A 93 27.82 -18.64 -18.25
CA ALA A 93 26.41 -19.02 -18.28
C ALA A 93 25.76 -19.28 -16.90
N ARG A 94 26.36 -18.80 -15.82
CA ARG A 94 25.76 -18.69 -14.50
C ARG A 94 25.15 -17.29 -14.42
N GLY A 95 23.82 -17.21 -14.33
CA GLY A 95 23.17 -15.93 -14.05
C GLY A 95 23.72 -15.30 -12.78
N CYS A 96 23.58 -13.99 -12.64
CA CYS A 96 23.84 -13.27 -11.39
C CYS A 96 23.15 -13.97 -10.22
N GLU A 97 23.92 -14.58 -9.32
CA GLU A 97 23.36 -15.08 -8.08
C GLU A 97 23.34 -13.96 -7.06
N PHE A 98 22.29 -13.93 -6.23
CA PHE A 98 22.12 -12.99 -5.13
C PHE A 98 23.33 -12.97 -4.15
N SER A 99 24.17 -14.01 -4.15
CA SER A 99 25.40 -14.10 -3.37
C SER A 99 26.57 -13.26 -3.89
N ASP A 100 26.53 -12.86 -5.16
CA ASP A 100 27.61 -12.07 -5.73
C ASP A 100 27.49 -10.61 -5.35
N LEU A 101 26.26 -10.12 -5.09
CA LEU A 101 25.92 -8.74 -4.72
C LEU A 101 26.89 -8.23 -3.67
N GLY A 102 27.72 -7.26 -4.08
CA GLY A 102 28.80 -6.66 -3.31
C GLY A 102 28.30 -6.11 -1.99
N GLU A 103 29.22 -5.74 -1.09
CA GLU A 103 28.92 -5.46 0.32
C GLU A 103 27.58 -4.73 0.52
N ALA A 104 26.61 -5.46 1.06
CA ALA A 104 25.23 -5.03 1.16
C ALA A 104 25.13 -3.87 2.17
N ASP A 105 25.22 -2.66 1.62
CA ASP A 105 25.29 -1.46 2.39
C ASP A 105 23.88 -0.95 2.70
N CYS A 106 23.55 -0.95 3.98
CA CYS A 106 22.29 -0.46 4.55
C CYS A 106 22.16 1.07 4.49
N GLY A 107 22.47 1.66 3.33
CA GLY A 107 22.55 3.10 3.10
C GLY A 107 23.95 3.69 3.32
N ALA A 108 24.98 2.85 3.46
CA ALA A 108 26.36 3.33 3.37
C ALA A 108 26.70 3.46 1.89
N ALA A 109 26.81 4.68 1.38
CA ALA A 109 27.55 4.86 0.13
C ALA A 109 29.00 4.50 0.43
N SER A 110 29.39 3.23 0.27
CA SER A 110 30.80 2.85 0.26
C SER A 110 31.41 3.48 -0.98
N GLY A 111 31.97 4.68 -0.82
CA GLY A 111 32.98 5.41 -1.63
C GLY A 111 32.91 5.43 -3.17
N ASN A 112 32.56 4.34 -3.81
CA ASN A 112 32.51 4.11 -5.24
C ASN A 112 31.20 3.45 -5.72
N ASP A 113 30.30 3.03 -4.81
CA ASP A 113 28.99 2.48 -5.18
C ASP A 113 27.91 3.58 -5.11
N VAL A 114 27.47 4.02 -6.27
CA VAL A 114 26.42 5.05 -6.46
C VAL A 114 25.06 4.42 -6.77
N THR A 115 24.97 3.09 -6.80
CA THR A 115 23.76 2.36 -7.17
C THR A 115 23.40 1.37 -6.10
N ASP A 116 22.60 1.85 -5.15
CA ASP A 116 21.98 0.98 -4.15
C ASP A 116 21.18 -0.14 -4.84
N ASP A 117 21.51 -1.38 -4.51
CA ASP A 117 20.94 -2.59 -5.07
C ASP A 117 19.67 -3.04 -4.32
N GLY A 118 19.29 -2.32 -3.26
CA GLY A 118 18.14 -2.67 -2.43
C GLY A 118 18.40 -3.84 -1.50
N VAL A 119 19.66 -4.26 -1.35
CA VAL A 119 20.07 -5.37 -0.51
C VAL A 119 20.85 -4.88 0.69
N CYS A 120 20.51 -5.41 1.86
CA CYS A 120 21.15 -5.06 3.11
C CYS A 120 21.58 -6.32 3.84
N ASP A 121 22.86 -6.43 4.22
CA ASP A 121 23.28 -7.46 5.15
C ASP A 121 22.93 -6.95 6.55
N TYR A 122 22.17 -7.75 7.31
CA TYR A 122 21.76 -7.39 8.65
C TYR A 122 22.97 -7.49 9.60
N LYS A 123 23.84 -6.49 9.56
CA LYS A 123 24.97 -6.34 10.48
C LYS A 123 24.52 -5.44 11.63
N SER A 124 24.44 -6.01 12.83
CA SER A 124 24.26 -5.31 14.12
C SER A 124 22.91 -4.62 14.39
N GLY A 125 21.78 -5.18 13.93
CA GLY A 125 20.47 -4.76 14.46
C GLY A 125 19.84 -3.53 13.79
N VAL A 126 20.43 -3.05 12.69
CA VAL A 126 19.82 -2.00 11.87
C VAL A 126 18.95 -2.67 10.81
N SER A 127 17.65 -2.40 10.87
CA SER A 127 16.65 -2.87 9.91
C SER A 127 16.17 -1.70 9.07
N PRO A 128 16.74 -1.41 7.88
CA PRO A 128 16.31 -0.25 7.12
C PRO A 128 14.87 -0.35 6.62
N GLY A 129 14.33 -1.56 6.51
CA GLY A 129 12.90 -1.79 6.23
C GLY A 129 11.96 -1.19 7.28
N ASP A 130 12.42 -1.03 8.52
CA ASP A 130 11.61 -0.47 9.60
C ASP A 130 11.56 1.07 9.57
N ASN A 131 12.55 1.72 8.92
CA ASN A 131 12.66 3.18 8.81
C ASN A 131 11.95 3.73 7.57
N GLU A 132 10.97 4.60 7.78
CA GLU A 132 10.20 5.15 6.66
C GLU A 132 11.04 6.00 5.69
N SER A 133 12.02 6.74 6.19
CA SER A 133 12.93 7.54 5.36
C SER A 133 13.77 6.66 4.41
N GLN A 134 14.21 5.50 4.89
CA GLN A 134 14.99 4.52 4.13
C GLN A 134 14.12 3.75 3.12
N MET A 135 12.81 3.72 3.33
CA MET A 135 11.81 3.17 2.39
C MET A 135 11.23 4.20 1.41
N LYS A 136 11.69 5.47 1.47
CA LYS A 136 11.31 6.55 0.53
C LYS A 136 12.40 6.85 -0.50
N ALA A 137 13.66 6.57 -0.16
CA ALA A 137 14.84 6.77 -1.00
C ALA A 137 15.79 5.58 -0.86
N ALA A 138 17.01 5.66 -1.40
CA ALA A 138 18.06 4.70 -1.05
C ALA A 138 18.17 4.61 0.49
N PRO A 139 18.25 3.41 1.09
CA PRO A 139 18.61 2.13 0.46
C PRO A 139 17.49 1.24 -0.09
N SER A 140 16.24 1.71 -0.14
CA SER A 140 15.21 0.96 -0.87
C SER A 140 15.32 1.16 -2.38
N VAL A 141 14.91 0.17 -3.16
CA VAL A 141 14.83 0.23 -4.63
C VAL A 141 13.38 0.33 -5.10
N SER A 142 13.16 0.96 -6.26
CA SER A 142 11.84 1.04 -6.85
C SER A 142 11.47 -0.30 -7.50
N TYR A 143 10.19 -0.65 -7.45
CA TYR A 143 9.64 -1.76 -8.24
C TYR A 143 10.05 -1.69 -9.71
N GLY A 144 10.41 -2.83 -10.29
CA GLY A 144 10.78 -2.97 -11.69
C GLY A 144 12.22 -2.55 -12.01
N THR A 145 13.02 -2.16 -11.01
CA THR A 145 14.42 -1.72 -11.23
C THR A 145 15.28 -2.83 -11.85
N PHE A 146 15.09 -4.09 -11.41
CA PHE A 146 15.92 -5.22 -11.85
C PHE A 146 15.18 -6.19 -12.79
N THR A 147 13.88 -6.35 -12.62
CA THR A 147 13.07 -7.26 -13.46
C THR A 147 12.65 -6.66 -14.80
N GLY A 148 12.73 -5.33 -14.94
CA GLY A 148 12.22 -4.61 -16.12
C GLY A 148 10.69 -4.66 -16.25
N ASP A 149 9.99 -5.20 -15.24
CA ASP A 149 8.54 -5.14 -15.13
C ASP A 149 8.19 -3.67 -14.79
N LEU A 150 8.04 -2.83 -15.83
CA LEU A 150 7.71 -1.42 -15.67
C LEU A 150 6.32 -1.28 -15.03
N PRO A 151 6.10 -0.27 -14.17
CA PRO A 151 4.85 -0.12 -13.45
C PRO A 151 3.71 0.45 -14.31
N SER A 152 3.59 0.08 -15.58
CA SER A 152 2.58 0.66 -16.49
C SER A 152 1.13 0.48 -16.00
N ASP A 153 0.86 -0.57 -15.22
CA ASP A 153 -0.49 -0.86 -14.70
C ASP A 153 -0.67 -0.49 -13.21
N ILE A 154 0.43 -0.34 -12.46
CA ILE A 154 0.43 -0.09 -11.02
C ILE A 154 0.87 1.34 -10.67
N ALA A 155 1.67 2.04 -11.47
CA ALA A 155 2.12 3.42 -11.16
C ALA A 155 1.15 4.51 -11.61
N THR A 156 0.19 4.24 -12.50
CA THR A 156 -0.67 5.30 -13.07
C THR A 156 -1.66 5.88 -12.07
N ASN A 157 -2.01 5.13 -11.03
CA ASN A 157 -2.96 5.55 -10.00
C ASN A 157 -2.33 5.69 -8.60
N LEU A 158 -0.99 5.69 -8.50
CA LEU A 158 -0.28 5.80 -7.23
C LEU A 158 0.40 7.16 -7.10
N SER A 159 0.45 7.69 -5.89
CA SER A 159 1.15 8.94 -5.58
C SER A 159 2.67 8.80 -5.71
N ALA A 160 3.22 7.59 -5.55
CA ALA A 160 4.63 7.28 -5.71
C ALA A 160 4.79 5.80 -6.08
N PRO A 161 5.84 5.43 -6.84
CA PRO A 161 6.09 4.04 -7.15
C PRO A 161 6.37 3.23 -5.88
N PRO A 162 5.93 1.97 -5.80
CA PRO A 162 6.24 1.10 -4.67
C PRO A 162 7.73 0.79 -4.65
N ARG A 163 8.27 0.62 -3.45
CA ARG A 163 9.69 0.35 -3.19
C ARG A 163 9.85 -0.84 -2.27
N TYR A 164 10.95 -1.55 -2.39
CA TYR A 164 11.27 -2.67 -1.52
C TYR A 164 12.73 -2.64 -1.08
N ILE A 165 13.02 -3.40 -0.04
CA ILE A 165 14.36 -3.67 0.45
C ILE A 165 14.44 -5.13 0.87
N ILE A 166 15.60 -5.74 0.66
CA ILE A 166 15.88 -7.14 0.95
C ILE A 166 16.96 -7.20 2.01
N GLU A 167 16.62 -7.71 3.19
CA GLU A 167 17.53 -7.82 4.30
C GLU A 167 17.98 -9.28 4.45
N LYS A 168 19.28 -9.53 4.34
CA LYS A 168 19.88 -10.85 4.49
C LYS A 168 20.22 -11.12 5.95
N PHE A 169 19.76 -12.26 6.44
CA PHE A 169 20.01 -12.76 7.79
C PHE A 169 20.79 -14.07 7.73
N SER A 170 21.75 -14.22 8.64
CA SER A 170 22.37 -15.53 8.88
C SER A 170 21.35 -16.48 9.53
N SER A 171 21.42 -17.78 9.18
CA SER A 171 20.67 -18.87 9.84
C SER A 171 20.81 -18.92 11.36
N LYS A 172 21.87 -18.31 11.92
CA LYS A 172 22.08 -18.21 13.37
C LYS A 172 21.27 -17.10 14.04
N SER A 173 20.75 -16.13 13.29
CA SER A 173 19.96 -15.02 13.82
C SER A 173 18.63 -15.49 14.41
N LYS A 174 18.06 -14.73 15.35
CA LYS A 174 16.79 -15.09 16.01
C LYS A 174 15.63 -14.95 15.04
N GLU A 175 15.69 -13.91 14.21
CA GLU A 175 14.77 -13.55 13.15
C GLU A 175 14.61 -14.74 12.18
N CYS A 176 15.73 -15.27 11.69
CA CYS A 176 15.73 -16.44 10.81
C CYS A 176 15.16 -17.69 11.48
N ARG A 177 15.54 -17.97 12.73
CA ARG A 177 15.02 -19.12 13.48
C ARG A 177 13.52 -19.04 13.74
N SER A 178 13.00 -17.83 13.97
CA SER A 178 11.57 -17.60 14.18
C SER A 178 10.73 -17.72 12.91
N SER A 179 11.35 -17.55 11.74
CA SER A 179 10.69 -17.71 10.44
C SER A 179 10.38 -19.17 10.07
N GLY A 180 11.01 -20.14 10.75
CA GLY A 180 10.87 -21.57 10.42
C GLY A 180 11.65 -22.03 9.17
N ILE A 181 12.48 -21.16 8.60
CA ILE A 181 13.29 -21.46 7.41
C ILE A 181 14.59 -22.19 7.81
N SER A 182 14.87 -23.34 7.20
CA SER A 182 16.08 -24.15 7.44
C SER A 182 17.12 -24.05 6.30
N SER A 183 17.37 -22.82 5.82
CA SER A 183 18.40 -22.48 4.82
C SER A 183 19.67 -21.94 5.50
N SER A 184 20.81 -21.88 4.80
CA SER A 184 22.05 -21.26 5.31
C SER A 184 21.89 -19.76 5.63
N TYR A 185 20.99 -19.10 4.90
CA TYR A 185 20.56 -17.71 5.04
C TYR A 185 19.05 -17.63 4.91
N CYS A 186 18.44 -16.56 5.40
CA CYS A 186 17.09 -16.18 5.04
C CYS A 186 17.05 -14.69 4.74
N TYR A 187 16.03 -14.29 4.00
CA TYR A 187 15.85 -12.93 3.56
C TYR A 187 14.56 -12.39 4.18
N ARG A 188 14.58 -11.17 4.72
CA ARG A 188 13.37 -10.44 5.05
C ARG A 188 13.15 -9.41 3.97
N ILE A 189 12.03 -9.51 3.27
CA ILE A 189 11.63 -8.55 2.26
C ILE A 189 10.70 -7.57 2.95
N THR A 190 11.02 -6.28 2.88
CA THR A 190 10.11 -5.21 3.30
C THR A 190 9.70 -4.41 2.07
N ALA A 191 8.40 -4.40 1.76
CA ALA A 191 7.83 -3.62 0.66
C ALA A 191 6.98 -2.47 1.21
N ARG A 192 7.13 -1.29 0.60
CA ARG A 192 6.33 -0.10 0.91
C ARG A 192 5.67 0.41 -0.35
N SER A 193 4.39 0.75 -0.24
CA SER A 193 3.64 1.41 -1.29
C SER A 193 2.84 2.58 -0.73
N GLN A 194 2.53 3.53 -1.60
CA GLN A 194 1.64 4.66 -1.34
C GLN A 194 0.48 4.58 -2.32
N GLY A 195 -0.75 4.75 -1.83
CA GLY A 195 -1.94 4.81 -2.67
C GLY A 195 -1.96 6.04 -3.59
N ALA A 196 -3.08 6.28 -4.24
CA ALA A 196 -3.37 7.53 -4.94
C ALA A 196 -3.24 8.75 -4.00
N ASN A 197 -3.60 8.57 -2.71
CA ASN A 197 -3.33 9.57 -1.68
C ASN A 197 -1.94 9.35 -1.05
N PRO A 198 -1.07 10.38 -0.98
CA PRO A 198 0.25 10.26 -0.33
C PRO A 198 0.16 9.92 1.17
N ASN A 199 -0.98 10.17 1.82
CA ASN A 199 -1.18 9.83 3.23
C ASN A 199 -1.54 8.35 3.45
N THR A 200 -1.91 7.62 2.41
CA THR A 200 -2.27 6.20 2.49
C THR A 200 -1.04 5.36 2.19
N VAL A 201 -0.34 4.94 3.26
CA VAL A 201 0.87 4.13 3.17
C VAL A 201 0.58 2.71 3.62
N VAL A 202 1.02 1.72 2.84
CA VAL A 202 0.99 0.31 3.21
C VAL A 202 2.41 -0.24 3.22
N LYS A 203 2.76 -0.98 4.27
CA LYS A 203 4.01 -1.72 4.40
C LYS A 203 3.72 -3.20 4.59
N LEU A 204 4.39 -4.05 3.82
CA LEU A 204 4.32 -5.51 3.92
C LEU A 204 5.71 -6.05 4.23
N GLN A 205 5.76 -7.11 5.04
CA GLN A 205 7.00 -7.77 5.43
C GLN A 205 6.81 -9.28 5.37
N GLU A 206 7.76 -9.97 4.75
CA GLU A 206 7.76 -11.44 4.63
C GLU A 206 9.19 -11.98 4.75
N PHE A 207 9.32 -13.21 5.26
CA PHE A 207 10.58 -13.94 5.25
C PHE A 207 10.61 -14.94 4.09
N TYR A 208 11.69 -14.90 3.32
CA TYR A 208 11.98 -15.74 2.17
C TYR A 208 13.26 -16.55 2.40
N LYS A 209 13.41 -17.69 1.71
CA LYS A 209 14.44 -18.71 1.97
C LYS A 209 15.60 -18.73 0.98
#